data_AF-T2AYA5-F1
#
_entry.id   AF-T2AYA5-F1
#
_cell.length_a   1.000
_cell.length_b   1.000
_cell.length_c   1.000
_cell.angle_alpha   90.00
_cell.angle_beta   90.00
_cell.angle_gamma   90.00
#
_symmetry.space_group_name_H-M   'P 1'
#
loop_
_entity.id
_entity.type
_entity.pdbx_description
1 polymer ?
#
loop_
_entity_poly.entity_id
_entity_poly.type
_entity_poly.pdbx_seq_one_letter_code
_entity_poly.pdbx_strand_id
1 'polypeptide(L)'
;SPMWDTAIVSIALRESGISEDDPQIRESCDWLIDREIRFRGDWYHKNPVEVEPSGWVFEFNNKWNPDVDDTAMVLMALRQTPTDNQQRRDESFKRGMEWMKAFQCRDGGWAAFDKDCTKSILEKVPFADHNAMLDPECADITARILELLGYEGYPVDDPQVKRGLAYLRSQQETDGSWYGRWG
;
A
#
# COMPACT_ATOMS: atom_id res chain seq x y z
N SER A 1 -9.12 11.66 -0.83
CA SER A 1 -8.55 10.81 0.20
C SER A 1 -9.57 10.11 1.11
N PRO A 2 -10.85 9.85 0.77
CA PRO A 2 -11.75 9.19 1.74
C PRO A 2 -11.22 7.84 2.23
N MET A 3 -10.52 7.06 1.39
CA MET A 3 -9.95 5.79 1.81
C MET A 3 -8.77 5.98 2.76
N TRP A 4 -7.75 6.69 2.27
CA TRP A 4 -6.57 7.12 3.01
C TRP A 4 -6.90 7.72 4.38
N ASP A 5 -7.80 8.70 4.41
CA ASP A 5 -8.18 9.42 5.63
C ASP A 5 -8.90 8.51 6.61
N THR A 6 -9.82 7.66 6.13
CA THR A 6 -10.49 6.68 7.00
C THR A 6 -9.50 5.68 7.60
N ALA A 7 -8.54 5.19 6.82
CA ALA A 7 -7.52 4.26 7.31
C ALA A 7 -6.63 4.91 8.40
N ILE A 8 -6.05 6.07 8.10
CA ILE A 8 -5.15 6.78 9.03
C ILE A 8 -5.89 7.19 10.31
N VAL A 9 -7.09 7.76 10.18
CA VAL A 9 -7.86 8.19 11.36
C VAL A 9 -8.24 6.98 12.22
N SER A 10 -8.59 5.84 11.60
CA SER A 10 -8.88 4.62 12.34
C SER A 10 -7.66 4.14 13.13
N ILE A 11 -6.47 4.11 12.51
CA ILE A 11 -5.21 3.77 13.18
C ILE A 11 -4.94 4.74 14.33
N ALA A 12 -4.97 6.05 14.07
CA ALA A 12 -4.67 7.07 15.08
C ALA A 12 -5.63 7.01 16.28
N LEU A 13 -6.93 6.80 16.04
CA LEU A 13 -7.91 6.64 17.12
C LEU A 13 -7.61 5.38 17.96
N ARG A 14 -7.29 4.26 17.32
CA ARG A 14 -6.90 3.02 18.02
C ARG A 14 -5.64 3.22 18.87
N GLU A 15 -4.59 3.81 18.31
CA GLU A 15 -3.34 4.09 19.02
C GLU A 15 -3.50 5.11 20.16
N SER A 16 -4.47 6.03 20.04
CA SER A 16 -4.79 7.00 21.09
C SER A 16 -5.53 6.40 22.30
N GLY A 17 -5.92 5.12 22.23
CA GLY A 17 -6.59 4.41 23.32
C GLY A 17 -8.12 4.45 23.29
N ILE A 18 -8.73 4.81 22.16
CA ILE A 18 -10.18 4.61 21.96
C ILE A 18 -10.52 3.13 22.15
N SER A 19 -11.69 2.83 22.73
CA SER A 19 -12.09 1.46 23.03
C SER A 19 -12.31 0.63 21.75
N GLU A 20 -12.07 -0.68 21.83
CA GLU A 20 -12.49 -1.65 20.80
C GLU A 20 -14.02 -1.80 20.72
N ASP A 21 -14.71 -1.33 21.76
CA ASP A 21 -16.16 -1.28 21.82
C ASP A 21 -16.76 -0.02 21.18
N ASP A 22 -15.94 0.88 20.66
CA ASP A 22 -16.45 2.04 19.95
C ASP A 22 -17.11 1.62 18.62
N PRO A 23 -18.42 1.89 18.44
CA PRO A 23 -19.13 1.46 17.24
C PRO A 23 -18.62 2.15 15.97
N GLN A 24 -18.08 3.37 16.05
CA GLN A 24 -17.58 4.09 14.86
C GLN A 24 -16.30 3.46 14.32
N ILE A 25 -15.48 2.88 15.20
CA ILE A 25 -14.27 2.14 14.82
C ILE A 25 -14.63 0.82 14.14
N ARG A 26 -15.67 0.12 14.62
CA ARG A 26 -16.14 -1.11 13.97
C ARG A 26 -16.74 -0.81 12.60
N GLU A 27 -17.55 0.26 12.53
CA GLU A 27 -18.14 0.72 11.27
C GLU A 27 -17.07 1.12 10.25
N SER A 28 -15.97 1.77 10.68
CA SER A 28 -14.87 2.10 9.78
C SER A 28 -14.17 0.86 9.22
N CYS A 29 -13.95 -0.17 10.04
CA CYS A 29 -13.39 -1.44 9.60
C CYS A 29 -14.27 -2.11 8.54
N ASP A 30 -15.56 -2.24 8.80
CA ASP A 30 -16.50 -2.86 7.86
C ASP A 30 -16.63 -2.03 6.57
N TRP A 31 -16.62 -0.70 6.67
CA TRP A 31 -16.62 0.19 5.51
C TRP A 31 -15.37 0.02 4.65
N LEU A 32 -14.20 -0.13 5.26
CA LEU A 32 -12.95 -0.40 4.52
C LEU A 32 -13.05 -1.75 3.78
N ILE A 33 -13.55 -2.80 4.43
CA ILE A 33 -13.73 -4.13 3.81
C ILE A 33 -14.71 -4.05 2.62
N ASP A 34 -15.80 -3.30 2.75
CA ASP A 34 -16.81 -3.09 1.69
C ASP A 34 -16.22 -2.43 0.43
N ARG A 35 -15.05 -1.79 0.54
CA ARG A 35 -14.39 -1.05 -0.54
C ARG A 35 -13.21 -1.78 -1.18
N GLU A 36 -12.94 -3.02 -0.78
CA GLU A 36 -11.96 -3.87 -1.47
C GLU A 36 -12.28 -3.96 -2.98
N ILE A 37 -11.31 -3.63 -3.82
CA ILE A 37 -11.45 -3.70 -5.26
C ILE A 37 -11.18 -5.13 -5.74
N ARG A 38 -12.24 -5.87 -6.04
CA ARG A 38 -12.19 -7.24 -6.59
C ARG A 38 -12.06 -7.30 -8.12
N PHE A 39 -11.53 -6.24 -8.72
CA PHE A 39 -11.47 -6.04 -10.18
C PHE A 39 -10.02 -5.94 -10.67
N ARG A 40 -9.72 -6.56 -11.82
CA ARG A 40 -8.41 -6.45 -12.48
C ARG A 40 -8.32 -5.12 -13.24
N GLY A 41 -7.70 -4.13 -12.61
CA GLY A 41 -7.40 -2.83 -13.21
C GLY A 41 -6.20 -2.87 -14.16
N ASP A 42 -5.69 -1.69 -14.52
CA ASP A 42 -4.64 -1.53 -15.53
C ASP A 42 -3.31 -2.16 -15.09
N TRP A 43 -3.09 -2.24 -13.77
CA TRP A 43 -1.93 -2.86 -13.14
C TRP A 43 -1.61 -4.26 -13.67
N TYR A 44 -2.62 -5.03 -14.11
CA TYR A 44 -2.44 -6.39 -14.61
C TYR A 44 -1.56 -6.44 -15.87
N HIS A 45 -1.54 -5.37 -16.68
CA HIS A 45 -0.72 -5.31 -17.89
C HIS A 45 0.78 -5.29 -17.59
N LYS A 46 1.18 -4.67 -16.48
CA LYS A 46 2.58 -4.58 -16.05
C LYS A 46 2.95 -5.62 -15.00
N ASN A 47 1.95 -6.18 -14.32
CA ASN A 47 2.11 -7.22 -13.31
C ASN A 47 1.16 -8.41 -13.57
N PRO A 48 1.41 -9.23 -14.61
CA PRO A 48 0.51 -10.31 -15.03
C PRO A 48 0.61 -11.57 -14.15
N VAL A 49 1.07 -11.43 -12.90
CA VAL A 49 1.18 -12.55 -11.97
C VAL A 49 -0.20 -13.08 -11.60
N GLU A 50 -0.28 -14.38 -11.35
CA GLU A 50 -1.51 -15.02 -10.91
C GLU A 50 -1.77 -14.70 -9.43
N VAL A 51 -2.43 -13.58 -9.21
CA VAL A 51 -2.89 -13.13 -7.88
C VAL A 51 -4.38 -12.79 -7.95
N GLU A 52 -5.10 -13.02 -6.87
CA GLU A 52 -6.48 -12.57 -6.77
C GLU A 52 -6.53 -11.03 -6.81
N PRO A 53 -7.46 -10.42 -7.57
CA PRO A 53 -7.60 -8.98 -7.58
C PRO A 53 -8.07 -8.48 -6.21
N SER A 54 -7.33 -7.56 -5.63
CA SER A 54 -7.62 -6.90 -4.37
C SER A 54 -7.02 -5.49 -4.43
N GLY A 55 -6.97 -4.79 -3.30
CA GLY A 55 -6.45 -3.43 -3.20
C GLY A 55 -7.54 -2.40 -2.95
N TRP A 56 -7.09 -1.22 -2.56
CA TRP A 56 -7.92 -0.06 -2.26
C TRP A 56 -7.43 1.14 -3.08
N VAL A 57 -8.30 2.14 -3.22
CA VAL A 57 -8.07 3.34 -4.02
C VAL A 57 -8.12 4.56 -3.12
N PHE A 58 -7.39 5.61 -3.43
CA PHE A 58 -7.47 6.89 -2.72
C PHE A 58 -8.88 7.52 -2.65
N GLU A 59 -9.69 7.37 -3.70
CA GLU A 59 -11.02 7.98 -3.83
C GLU A 59 -12.17 7.08 -3.34
N PHE A 60 -13.43 7.52 -3.54
CA PHE A 60 -14.58 6.66 -3.28
C PHE A 60 -14.71 5.53 -4.30
N ASN A 61 -14.42 5.82 -5.58
CA ASN A 61 -14.68 4.94 -6.71
C ASN A 61 -13.63 5.15 -7.81
N ASN A 62 -12.68 4.23 -7.92
CA ASN A 62 -11.67 4.22 -8.98
C ASN A 62 -11.14 2.81 -9.23
N LYS A 63 -12.04 1.85 -9.49
CA LYS A 63 -11.70 0.42 -9.55
C LYS A 63 -10.54 0.04 -10.50
N TRP A 64 -10.19 0.91 -11.46
CA TRP A 64 -9.12 0.67 -12.43
C TRP A 64 -7.73 0.91 -11.85
N ASN A 65 -7.61 1.76 -10.83
CA ASN A 65 -6.34 2.23 -10.30
C ASN A 65 -6.25 2.09 -8.77
N PRO A 66 -6.43 0.87 -8.22
CA PRO A 66 -6.03 0.63 -6.83
C PRO A 66 -4.53 0.87 -6.70
N ASP A 67 -4.12 1.45 -5.58
CA ASP A 67 -2.72 1.77 -5.29
C ASP A 67 -2.23 1.01 -4.06
N VAL A 68 -0.93 0.74 -4.06
CA VAL A 68 -0.22 -0.06 -3.07
C VAL A 68 -0.15 0.67 -1.73
N ASP A 69 -0.13 2.00 -1.74
CA ASP A 69 0.01 2.82 -0.54
C ASP A 69 -1.28 2.83 0.30
N ASP A 70 -2.41 3.20 -0.31
CA ASP A 70 -3.73 3.09 0.29
C ASP A 70 -4.00 1.64 0.72
N THR A 71 -3.62 0.66 -0.10
CA THR A 71 -3.75 -0.75 0.27
C THR A 71 -2.98 -1.09 1.55
N ALA A 72 -1.72 -0.65 1.68
CA ALA A 72 -0.92 -0.90 2.88
C ALA A 72 -1.56 -0.26 4.13
N MET A 73 -2.04 0.99 4.01
CA MET A 73 -2.68 1.69 5.12
C MET A 73 -4.03 1.08 5.50
N VAL A 74 -4.84 0.67 4.54
CA VAL A 74 -6.09 -0.05 4.83
C VAL A 74 -5.79 -1.36 5.53
N LEU A 75 -4.80 -2.14 5.08
CA LEU A 75 -4.42 -3.38 5.75
C LEU A 75 -3.96 -3.14 7.19
N MET A 76 -3.13 -2.13 7.44
CA MET A 76 -2.78 -1.72 8.81
C MET A 76 -4.02 -1.39 9.64
N ALA A 77 -4.94 -0.59 9.10
CA ALA A 77 -6.18 -0.22 9.79
C ALA A 77 -7.01 -1.46 10.12
N LEU A 78 -7.24 -2.35 9.15
CA LEU A 78 -7.97 -3.61 9.35
C LEU A 78 -7.36 -4.44 10.49
N ARG A 79 -6.03 -4.49 10.60
CA ARG A 79 -5.37 -5.24 11.68
C ARG A 79 -5.56 -4.60 13.05
N GLN A 80 -5.63 -3.27 13.12
CA GLN A 80 -5.72 -2.53 14.38
C GLN A 80 -7.16 -2.28 14.84
N THR A 81 -8.14 -2.38 13.95
CA THR A 81 -9.56 -2.12 14.26
C THR A 81 -10.37 -3.40 14.50
N PRO A 82 -11.26 -3.42 15.52
CA PRO A 82 -12.23 -4.50 15.73
C PRO A 82 -13.27 -4.57 14.60
N THR A 83 -13.83 -5.77 14.42
CA THR A 83 -15.02 -6.03 13.59
C THR A 83 -15.79 -7.20 14.20
N ASP A 84 -17.10 -7.21 14.02
CA ASP A 84 -17.96 -8.33 14.41
C ASP A 84 -17.78 -9.54 13.47
N ASN A 85 -17.18 -9.35 12.29
CA ASN A 85 -16.93 -10.41 11.30
C ASN A 85 -15.44 -10.58 10.99
N GLN A 86 -14.71 -11.17 11.94
CA GLN A 86 -13.26 -11.40 11.83
C GLN A 86 -12.88 -12.25 10.62
N GLN A 87 -13.68 -13.28 10.29
CA GLN A 87 -13.42 -14.12 9.12
C GLN A 87 -13.40 -13.29 7.84
N ARG A 88 -14.41 -12.43 7.64
CA ARG A 88 -14.51 -11.57 6.46
C ARG A 88 -13.33 -10.61 6.36
N ARG A 89 -12.91 -10.02 7.47
CA ARG A 89 -11.71 -9.18 7.54
C ARG A 89 -10.47 -9.97 7.17
N ASP A 90 -10.26 -11.13 7.76
CA ASP A 90 -9.04 -11.92 7.57
C ASP A 90 -8.91 -12.43 6.13
N GLU A 91 -10.04 -12.78 5.49
CA GLU A 91 -10.08 -13.13 4.07
C GLU A 91 -9.74 -11.92 3.18
N SER A 92 -10.31 -10.75 3.45
CA SER A 92 -9.99 -9.49 2.73
C SER A 92 -8.52 -9.11 2.92
N PHE A 93 -8.04 -9.16 4.15
CA PHE A 93 -6.66 -8.86 4.53
C PHE A 93 -5.67 -9.76 3.80
N LYS A 94 -5.90 -11.08 3.80
CA LYS A 94 -5.03 -12.04 3.12
C LYS A 94 -4.89 -11.71 1.64
N ARG A 95 -6.01 -11.43 0.97
CA ARG A 95 -6.01 -11.11 -0.48
C ARG A 95 -5.31 -9.79 -0.74
N GLY A 96 -5.53 -8.78 0.08
CA GLY A 96 -4.85 -7.49 -0.01
C GLY A 96 -3.34 -7.61 0.19
N MET A 97 -2.90 -8.40 1.17
CA MET A 97 -1.49 -8.70 1.41
C MET A 97 -0.84 -9.40 0.22
N GLU A 98 -1.48 -10.45 -0.31
CA GLU A 98 -0.98 -11.18 -1.48
C GLU A 98 -0.89 -10.27 -2.71
N TRP A 99 -1.91 -9.45 -2.93
CA TRP A 99 -1.94 -8.45 -4.00
C TRP A 99 -0.83 -7.42 -3.83
N MET A 100 -0.71 -6.73 -2.70
CA MET A 100 0.32 -5.72 -2.43
C MET A 100 1.74 -6.29 -2.59
N LYS A 101 2.00 -7.50 -2.07
CA LYS A 101 3.31 -8.16 -2.18
C LYS A 101 3.70 -8.48 -3.62
N ALA A 102 2.73 -8.66 -4.52
CA ALA A 102 3.00 -8.88 -5.94
C ALA A 102 3.63 -7.66 -6.64
N PHE A 103 3.44 -6.45 -6.10
CA PHE A 103 3.92 -5.19 -6.69
C PHE A 103 5.36 -4.85 -6.36
N GLN A 104 6.07 -5.67 -5.58
CA GLN A 104 7.49 -5.40 -5.29
C GLN A 104 8.28 -5.36 -6.59
N CYS A 105 8.92 -4.24 -6.86
CA CYS A 105 9.67 -4.00 -8.09
C CYS A 105 11.05 -4.65 -8.04
N ARG A 106 11.79 -4.62 -9.15
CA ARG A 106 13.07 -5.34 -9.29
C ARG A 106 14.20 -4.79 -8.42
N ASP A 107 14.17 -3.52 -8.07
CA ASP A 107 15.15 -2.89 -7.17
C ASP A 107 14.88 -3.18 -5.67
N GLY A 108 13.68 -3.68 -5.35
CA GLY A 108 13.26 -4.06 -4.01
C GLY A 108 12.24 -3.12 -3.37
N GLY A 109 12.02 -1.95 -3.96
CA GLY A 109 11.01 -1.01 -3.51
C GLY A 109 9.61 -1.32 -4.04
N TRP A 110 8.66 -0.48 -3.66
CA TRP A 110 7.30 -0.43 -4.20
C TRP A 110 7.02 0.98 -4.71
N ALA A 111 6.27 1.04 -5.81
CA ALA A 111 5.70 2.26 -6.39
C ALA A 111 4.21 2.36 -5.99
N ALA A 112 3.55 3.44 -6.41
CA ALA A 112 2.17 3.68 -6.00
C ALA A 112 1.18 2.76 -6.72
N PHE A 113 1.25 2.63 -8.03
CA PHE A 113 0.24 1.95 -8.84
C PHE A 113 0.81 0.77 -9.63
N ASP A 114 2.00 0.92 -10.23
CA ASP A 114 2.51 0.01 -11.24
C ASP A 114 3.88 -0.57 -10.90
N LYS A 115 4.02 -1.86 -11.18
CA LYS A 115 5.30 -2.55 -11.04
C LYS A 115 6.27 -2.20 -12.17
N ASP A 116 7.50 -1.83 -11.81
CA ASP A 116 8.60 -1.55 -12.72
C ASP A 116 8.24 -0.51 -13.81
N CYS A 117 7.53 0.57 -13.45
CA CYS A 117 7.16 1.66 -14.36
C CYS A 117 8.28 2.72 -14.45
N THR A 118 9.51 2.29 -14.79
CA THR A 118 10.75 3.08 -14.60
C THR A 118 11.49 3.41 -15.90
N LYS A 119 10.80 3.50 -17.04
CA LYS A 119 11.42 3.78 -18.35
C LYS A 119 11.77 5.27 -18.52
N SER A 120 12.84 5.73 -17.87
CA SER A 120 13.28 7.14 -17.80
C SER A 120 13.50 7.85 -19.15
N ILE A 121 13.66 7.11 -20.25
CA ILE A 121 13.70 7.71 -21.59
C ILE A 121 12.39 8.45 -21.94
N LEU A 122 11.27 8.01 -21.37
CA LEU A 122 9.97 8.64 -21.61
C LEU A 122 9.93 10.05 -21.01
N GLU A 123 10.63 10.31 -19.91
CA GLU A 123 10.73 11.66 -19.31
C GLU A 123 11.52 12.67 -20.16
N LYS A 124 12.14 12.22 -21.26
CA LYS A 124 12.97 13.07 -22.14
C LYS A 124 12.28 13.52 -23.42
N VAL A 125 10.99 13.18 -23.60
CA VAL A 125 10.22 13.62 -24.77
C VAL A 125 9.63 15.01 -24.54
N PRO A 126 9.36 15.81 -25.59
CA PRO A 126 8.83 17.17 -25.44
C PRO A 126 7.49 17.27 -24.68
N PHE A 127 6.73 16.18 -24.62
CA PHE A 127 5.47 16.09 -23.88
C PHE A 127 5.67 15.95 -22.36
N ALA A 128 6.84 15.52 -21.90
CA ALA A 128 7.12 15.20 -20.50
C ALA A 128 7.62 16.42 -19.70
N ASP A 129 7.09 17.61 -19.95
CA ASP A 129 7.56 18.87 -19.35
C ASP A 129 7.38 18.94 -17.82
N HIS A 130 6.58 18.05 -17.23
CA HIS A 130 6.31 17.94 -15.79
C HIS A 130 7.03 16.76 -15.08
N ASN A 131 7.88 15.97 -15.76
CA ASN A 131 8.69 14.88 -15.17
C ASN A 131 7.92 13.86 -14.27
N ALA A 132 6.62 13.68 -14.48
CA ALA A 132 5.76 12.82 -13.66
C ALA A 132 5.02 11.77 -14.51
N MET A 133 5.66 11.29 -15.58
CA MET A 133 5.05 10.29 -16.49
C MET A 133 5.30 8.85 -16.06
N LEU A 134 6.12 8.65 -15.04
CA LEU A 134 6.52 7.35 -14.53
C LEU A 134 6.04 7.20 -13.09
N ASP A 135 6.03 5.94 -12.64
CA ASP A 135 5.72 5.57 -11.27
C ASP A 135 6.92 4.79 -10.70
N PRO A 136 8.02 5.49 -10.36
CA PRO A 136 9.17 4.87 -9.74
C PRO A 136 8.86 4.51 -8.28
N GLU A 137 9.62 3.54 -7.79
CA GLU A 137 9.61 3.14 -6.41
C GLU A 137 10.02 4.31 -5.51
N CYS A 138 9.45 4.38 -4.30
CA CYS A 138 9.76 5.44 -3.35
C CYS A 138 9.92 4.93 -1.92
N ALA A 139 10.70 5.69 -1.13
CA ALA A 139 11.10 5.31 0.22
C ALA A 139 9.93 5.33 1.21
N ASP A 140 9.02 6.29 1.10
CA ASP A 140 7.82 6.42 1.92
C ASP A 140 6.89 5.22 1.78
N ILE A 141 6.49 4.84 0.56
CA ILE A 141 5.63 3.67 0.32
C ILE A 141 6.34 2.38 0.76
N THR A 142 7.62 2.22 0.40
CA THR A 142 8.37 1.02 0.78
C THR A 142 8.49 0.87 2.29
N ALA A 143 8.72 1.96 3.04
CA ALA A 143 8.79 1.94 4.50
C ALA A 143 7.46 1.55 5.14
N ARG A 144 6.35 2.09 4.64
CA ARG A 144 4.99 1.80 5.12
C ARG A 144 4.63 0.32 4.92
N ILE A 145 4.98 -0.26 3.77
CA ILE A 145 4.80 -1.70 3.52
C ILE A 145 5.67 -2.56 4.46
N LEU A 146 6.91 -2.16 4.71
CA LEU A 146 7.79 -2.88 5.64
C LEU A 146 7.29 -2.81 7.08
N GLU A 147 6.69 -1.70 7.48
CA GLU A 147 6.03 -1.55 8.78
C GLU A 147 4.84 -2.53 8.91
N LEU A 148 3.97 -2.60 7.89
CA LEU A 148 2.87 -3.56 7.85
C LEU A 148 3.38 -5.01 7.91
N LEU A 149 4.41 -5.35 7.12
CA LEU A 149 5.03 -6.68 7.15
C LEU A 149 5.62 -6.99 8.54
N GLY A 150 6.18 -5.98 9.22
CA GLY A 150 6.65 -6.09 10.60
C GLY A 150 5.53 -6.39 11.60
N TYR A 151 4.39 -5.69 11.51
CA TYR A 151 3.20 -5.97 12.33
C TYR A 151 2.68 -7.40 12.12
N GLU A 152 2.74 -7.90 10.89
CA GLU A 152 2.35 -9.28 10.55
C GLU A 152 3.41 -10.33 10.89
N GLY A 153 4.52 -9.93 11.52
CA GLY A 153 5.55 -10.86 12.00
C GLY A 153 6.42 -11.47 10.90
N TYR A 154 6.51 -10.85 9.73
CA TYR A 154 7.45 -11.30 8.70
C TYR A 154 8.89 -11.14 9.21
N PRO A 155 9.73 -12.18 9.09
CA PRO A 155 11.08 -12.11 9.60
C PRO A 155 11.97 -11.27 8.68
N VAL A 156 13.04 -10.71 9.24
CA VAL A 156 13.99 -9.85 8.51
C VAL A 156 14.74 -10.57 7.38
N ASP A 157 14.74 -11.91 7.40
CA ASP A 157 15.34 -12.75 6.36
C ASP A 157 14.35 -13.16 5.26
N ASP A 158 13.07 -12.78 5.38
CA ASP A 158 12.11 -12.89 4.28
C ASP A 158 12.69 -12.19 3.02
N PRO A 159 12.69 -12.85 1.85
CA PRO A 159 13.32 -12.30 0.66
C PRO A 159 12.78 -10.93 0.23
N GLN A 160 11.48 -10.67 0.41
CA GLN A 160 10.88 -9.39 0.04
C GLN A 160 11.22 -8.32 1.07
N VAL A 161 11.13 -8.64 2.37
CA VAL A 161 11.52 -7.73 3.46
C VAL A 161 12.98 -7.32 3.32
N LYS A 162 13.88 -8.30 3.12
CA LYS A 162 15.32 -8.05 2.97
C LYS A 162 15.63 -7.13 1.80
N ARG A 163 14.92 -7.29 0.68
CA ARG A 163 15.07 -6.44 -0.52
C ARG A 163 14.51 -5.03 -0.29
N GLY A 164 13.37 -4.90 0.39
CA GLY A 164 12.81 -3.60 0.76
C GLY A 164 13.74 -2.83 1.70
N LEU A 165 14.30 -3.49 2.72
CA LEU A 165 15.28 -2.88 3.62
C LEU A 165 16.56 -2.47 2.90
N ALA A 166 17.02 -3.27 1.93
CA ALA A 166 18.17 -2.92 1.10
C ALA A 166 17.87 -1.70 0.21
N TYR A 167 16.68 -1.66 -0.39
CA TYR A 167 16.20 -0.51 -1.16
C TYR A 167 16.18 0.76 -0.30
N LEU A 168 15.54 0.75 0.89
CA LEU A 168 15.50 1.92 1.77
C LEU A 168 16.89 2.44 2.13
N ARG A 169 17.82 1.54 2.47
CA ARG A 169 19.20 1.93 2.77
C ARG A 169 19.91 2.57 1.57
N SER A 170 19.57 2.14 0.35
CA SER A 170 20.12 2.72 -0.87
C SER A 170 19.53 4.10 -1.21
N GLN A 171 18.33 4.41 -0.70
CA GLN A 171 17.64 5.69 -0.90
C GLN A 171 17.92 6.72 0.21
N GLN A 172 18.78 6.38 1.18
CA GLN A 172 19.13 7.31 2.25
C GLN A 172 20.05 8.41 1.72
N GLU A 173 19.69 9.66 1.97
CA GLU A 173 20.48 10.83 1.61
C GLU A 173 21.74 10.93 2.47
N THR A 174 22.72 11.69 1.98
CA THR A 174 24.02 11.84 2.69
C THR A 174 23.91 12.47 4.08
N ASP A 175 22.83 13.20 4.36
CA ASP A 175 22.53 13.79 5.67
C ASP A 175 21.72 12.84 6.60
N GLY A 176 21.41 11.64 6.11
CA GLY A 176 20.66 10.62 6.83
C GLY A 176 19.14 10.66 6.63
N SER A 177 18.61 11.64 5.88
CA SER A 177 17.18 11.74 5.58
C SER A 177 16.74 10.78 4.45
N TRP A 178 15.44 10.73 4.21
CA TRP A 178 14.83 10.10 3.04
C TRP A 178 13.92 11.11 2.34
N TYR A 179 13.90 11.08 1.02
CA TYR A 179 12.99 11.91 0.24
C TYR A 179 11.53 11.46 0.42
N GLY A 180 10.66 12.38 0.83
CA GLY A 180 9.21 12.18 0.88
C GLY A 180 8.60 12.49 -0.49
N ARG A 181 8.20 11.45 -1.23
CA ARG A 181 7.63 11.60 -2.57
C ARG A 181 6.19 12.06 -2.52
N TRP A 182 5.44 11.62 -1.50
CA TRP A 182 4.01 11.85 -1.36
C TRP A 182 3.61 12.61 -0.08
N GLY A 183 4.57 12.97 0.78
CA GLY A 183 4.34 13.78 1.98
C GLY A 183 5.26 13.41 3.13
#